data_AF-X1GTN7-F1
#
_entry.id   AF-X1GTN7-F1
#
_cell.length_a   1.000
_cell.length_b   1.000
_cell.length_c   1.000
_cell.angle_alpha   90.00
_cell.angle_beta   90.00
_cell.angle_gamma   90.00
#
_symmetry.space_group_name_H-M   'P 1'
#
loop_
_entity.id
_entity.type
_entity.pdbx_description
1 polymer ?
#
loop_
_entity_poly.entity_id
_entity_poly.type
_entity_poly.pdbx_seq_one_letter_code
_entity_poly.pdbx_strand_id
1 'polypeptide(L)'
;MNKTWGDFNNIWVIDYEFNGSDRGNNQNPICYAGKNLITNEIVTHWIDGTETSSLYSTDDDTLIVAFFSSAEMGCHIPLDFKIPLYIFDLYTEFRNLTNGLKLGVKDDLI
;
A
#
# COMPACT_ATOMS: atom_id res chain seq x y z
N MET A 1 20.49 3.66 -5.43
CA MET A 1 21.31 2.48 -5.06
C MET A 1 20.42 1.26 -5.20
N ASN A 2 20.91 0.14 -5.71
CA ASN A 2 20.11 -1.08 -5.81
C ASN A 2 20.08 -1.74 -4.44
N LYS A 3 18.92 -1.78 -3.79
CA LYS A 3 18.66 -2.56 -2.57
C LYS A 3 18.09 -3.93 -2.94
N THR A 4 18.36 -4.91 -2.10
CA THR A 4 17.74 -6.24 -2.07
C THR A 4 16.86 -6.36 -0.82
N TRP A 5 16.08 -7.45 -0.73
CA TRP A 5 15.19 -7.70 0.40
C TRP A 5 15.89 -7.64 1.78
N GLY A 6 17.15 -8.07 1.87
CA GLY A 6 17.91 -8.08 3.12
C GLY A 6 18.45 -6.72 3.56
N ASP A 7 18.34 -5.68 2.72
CA ASP A 7 18.85 -4.34 3.00
C ASP A 7 17.81 -3.41 3.68
N PHE A 8 16.61 -3.92 3.93
CA PHE A 8 15.52 -3.18 4.56
C PHE A 8 15.39 -3.56 6.04
N ASN A 9 15.29 -2.55 6.90
CA ASN A 9 15.01 -2.74 8.33
C ASN A 9 13.52 -3.01 8.57
N ASN A 10 12.66 -2.51 7.68
CA ASN A 10 11.21 -2.69 7.73
C ASN A 10 10.67 -3.10 6.37
N ILE A 11 9.76 -4.08 6.37
CA ILE A 11 8.97 -4.45 5.19
C ILE A 11 7.52 -4.42 5.61
N TRP A 12 6.80 -3.38 5.18
CA TRP A 12 5.39 -3.19 5.51
C TRP A 12 4.51 -3.61 4.36
N VAL A 13 3.59 -4.54 4.61
CA VAL A 13 2.44 -4.76 3.73
C VAL A 13 1.32 -3.85 4.19
N ILE A 14 0.87 -2.94 3.33
CA ILE A 14 -0.17 -1.96 3.66
C ILE A 14 -1.37 -2.10 2.74
N ASP A 15 -2.52 -1.67 3.25
CA ASP A 15 -3.79 -1.61 2.53
C ASP A 15 -4.61 -0.43 3.06
N TYR A 16 -5.30 0.28 2.17
CA TYR A 16 -6.09 1.47 2.47
C TYR A 16 -7.52 1.30 1.98
N GLU A 17 -8.47 1.71 2.80
CA GLU A 17 -9.84 1.92 2.38
C GLU A 17 -10.07 3.40 2.14
N PHE A 18 -10.69 3.73 1.01
CA PHE A 18 -10.94 5.11 0.61
C PHE A 18 -12.17 5.22 -0.27
N ASN A 19 -12.79 6.38 -0.26
CA ASN A 19 -13.79 6.72 -1.25
C ASN A 19 -13.11 7.24 -2.52
N GLY A 20 -13.57 6.78 -3.68
CA GLY A 20 -13.20 7.38 -4.96
C GLY A 20 -13.72 8.81 -5.02
N SER A 21 -12.83 9.78 -5.20
CA SER A 21 -13.23 11.12 -5.61
C SER A 21 -13.56 11.12 -7.11
N ASP A 22 -14.21 12.17 -7.61
CA ASP A 22 -14.48 12.30 -9.05
C ASP A 22 -13.20 12.04 -9.87
N ARG A 23 -13.34 11.43 -11.06
CA ARG A 23 -12.20 11.00 -11.89
C ARG A 23 -11.11 12.06 -11.98
N GLY A 24 -9.92 11.73 -11.47
CA GLY A 24 -8.73 12.59 -11.51
C GLY A 24 -8.47 13.40 -10.23
N ASN A 25 -9.35 13.34 -9.23
CA ASN A 25 -9.11 13.94 -7.91
C ASN A 25 -8.32 12.99 -6.98
N ASN A 26 -7.78 13.54 -5.90
CA ASN A 26 -7.13 12.77 -4.83
C ASN A 26 -8.15 11.87 -4.11
N GLN A 27 -7.72 10.70 -3.65
CA GLN A 27 -8.52 9.81 -2.80
C GLN A 27 -9.06 10.55 -1.57
N ASN A 28 -10.17 10.06 -1.01
CA ASN A 28 -10.62 10.44 0.33
C ASN A 28 -10.42 9.24 1.29
N PRO A 29 -9.27 9.16 1.98
CA PRO A 29 -8.93 8.02 2.82
C PRO A 29 -9.85 7.87 4.02
N ILE A 30 -10.21 6.63 4.36
CA ILE A 30 -11.10 6.28 5.48
C ILE A 30 -10.30 5.61 6.60
N CYS A 31 -9.52 4.59 6.26
CA CYS A 31 -8.68 3.87 7.21
C CYS A 31 -7.54 3.15 6.49
N TYR A 32 -6.57 2.65 7.25
CA TYR A 32 -5.53 1.77 6.73
C TYR A 32 -5.14 0.69 7.73
N ALA A 33 -4.60 -0.39 7.20
CA ALA A 33 -3.96 -1.45 7.94
C ALA A 33 -2.54 -1.68 7.42
N GLY A 34 -1.66 -2.12 8.30
CA GLY A 34 -0.28 -2.45 7.98
C GLY A 34 0.20 -3.66 8.76
N LYS A 35 1.02 -4.50 8.13
CA LYS A 35 1.76 -5.57 8.80
C LYS A 35 3.24 -5.51 8.44
N ASN A 36 4.11 -5.43 9.45
CA ASN A 36 5.54 -5.55 9.26
C ASN A 36 5.95 -7.02 9.21
N LEU A 37 6.54 -7.46 8.10
CA LEU A 37 6.93 -8.86 7.90
C LEU A 37 8.19 -9.26 8.68
N ILE A 38 9.01 -8.30 9.11
CA ILE A 38 10.22 -8.55 9.90
C ILE A 38 9.86 -8.65 11.38
N THR A 39 9.13 -7.66 11.90
CA THR A 39 8.84 -7.57 13.35
C THR A 39 7.55 -8.28 13.76
N ASN A 40 6.69 -8.66 12.81
CA ASN A 40 5.30 -9.11 13.03
C ASN A 40 4.39 -8.05 13.66
N GLU A 41 4.82 -6.78 13.70
CA GLU A 41 3.96 -5.68 14.12
C GLU A 41 2.76 -5.52 13.19
N ILE A 42 1.61 -5.17 13.76
CA ILE A 42 0.37 -4.90 13.04
C ILE A 42 -0.14 -3.54 13.51
N VAL A 43 -0.46 -2.67 12.55
CA VAL A 43 -1.10 -1.37 12.80
C VAL A 43 -2.43 -1.32 12.07
N THR A 44 -3.41 -0.67 12.70
CA THR A 44 -4.70 -0.35 12.10
C THR A 44 -5.08 1.04 12.55
N HIS A 45 -5.56 1.88 11.63
CA HIS A 45 -5.85 3.27 11.93
C HIS A 45 -7.10 3.74 11.19
N TRP A 46 -8.04 4.34 11.93
CA TRP A 46 -9.16 5.07 11.34
C TRP A 46 -8.78 6.54 11.22
N ILE A 47 -8.96 7.10 10.04
CA ILE A 47 -8.52 8.46 9.75
C ILE A 47 -9.53 9.45 10.32
N ASP A 48 -9.06 10.37 11.16
CA ASP A 48 -9.88 11.36 11.84
C ASP A 48 -9.43 12.82 11.62
N GLY A 49 -8.37 13.01 10.82
CA GLY A 49 -7.83 14.33 10.46
C GLY A 49 -6.80 14.86 11.46
N THR A 50 -6.37 14.06 12.43
CA THR A 50 -5.30 14.43 13.38
C THR A 50 -3.92 13.89 12.99
N GLU A 51 -3.84 13.18 11.86
CA GLU A 51 -2.63 12.50 11.44
C GLU A 51 -1.54 13.51 11.05
N THR A 52 -0.33 13.23 11.53
CA THR A 52 0.89 13.95 11.11
C THR A 52 1.88 13.04 10.40
N SER A 53 1.66 11.72 10.47
CA SER A 53 2.43 10.68 9.79
C SER A 53 1.67 9.34 9.83
N SER A 54 2.08 8.40 9.01
CA SER A 54 1.62 7.01 9.07
C SER A 54 2.12 6.30 10.33
N LEU A 55 1.35 5.33 10.84
CA LEU A 55 1.79 4.45 11.94
C LEU A 55 2.85 3.41 11.51
N TYR A 56 3.05 3.25 10.20
CA TYR A 56 4.16 2.48 9.63
C TYR A 56 5.24 3.42 9.08
N SER A 57 6.49 2.95 9.03
CA SER A 57 7.62 3.72 8.54
C SER A 57 7.58 3.94 7.02
N THR A 58 8.07 5.07 6.54
CA THR A 58 8.22 5.42 5.12
C THR A 58 9.61 6.00 4.80
N ASP A 59 10.56 5.73 5.70
CA ASP A 59 11.96 6.10 5.54
C ASP A 59 12.65 5.31 4.42
N ASP A 60 13.90 5.68 4.13
CA ASP A 60 14.66 5.10 3.02
C ASP A 60 15.19 3.69 3.36
N ASP A 61 14.95 3.20 4.57
CA ASP A 61 15.24 1.83 5.03
C ASP A 61 13.99 0.95 5.11
N THR A 62 12.87 1.45 4.59
CA THR A 62 11.60 0.74 4.52
C THR A 62 11.23 0.38 3.09
N LEU A 63 10.78 -0.86 2.90
CA LEU A 63 10.07 -1.30 1.70
C LEU A 63 8.56 -1.34 1.98
N ILE A 64 7.79 -0.63 1.18
CA ILE A 64 6.32 -0.76 1.17
C ILE A 64 5.91 -1.81 0.15
N VAL A 65 5.03 -2.71 0.56
CA VAL A 65 4.40 -3.74 -0.27
C VAL A 65 2.89 -3.48 -0.25
N ALA A 66 2.27 -3.47 -1.42
CA ALA A 66 0.82 -3.28 -1.55
C ALA A 66 0.30 -4.05 -2.77
N PHE A 67 -1.01 -4.31 -2.83
CA PHE A 67 -1.65 -4.85 -4.02
C PHE A 67 -2.36 -3.71 -4.76
N PHE A 68 -1.75 -3.23 -5.84
CA PHE A 68 -2.16 -2.06 -6.62
C PHE A 68 -1.72 -0.72 -6.01
N SER A 69 -0.43 -0.63 -5.71
CA SER A 69 0.23 0.44 -4.91
C SER A 69 -0.16 1.89 -5.25
N SER A 70 -0.60 2.17 -6.47
CA SER A 70 -1.11 3.49 -6.86
C SER A 70 -2.34 3.94 -6.06
N ALA A 71 -3.16 3.00 -5.59
CA ALA A 71 -4.36 3.29 -4.81
C ALA A 71 -3.99 3.82 -3.42
N GLU A 72 -3.00 3.18 -2.79
CA GLU A 72 -2.48 3.48 -1.46
C GLU A 72 -1.66 4.75 -1.49
N MET A 73 -0.74 4.91 -2.46
CA MET A 73 0.07 6.13 -2.58
C MET A 73 -0.80 7.36 -2.85
N GLY A 74 -1.92 7.19 -3.56
CA GLY A 74 -2.88 8.27 -3.71
C GLY A 74 -3.56 8.69 -2.40
N CYS A 75 -3.67 7.78 -1.42
CA CYS A 75 -4.13 8.11 -0.07
C CYS A 75 -3.09 8.87 0.76
N HIS A 76 -1.79 8.72 0.49
CA HIS A 76 -0.75 9.49 1.19
C HIS A 76 -0.82 10.98 0.86
N ILE A 77 -1.18 11.33 -0.38
CA ILE A 77 -1.23 12.73 -0.86
C ILE A 77 -2.15 13.62 0.00
N PRO A 78 -3.44 13.30 0.20
CA PRO A 78 -4.34 14.12 1.01
C PRO A 78 -4.01 14.10 2.51
N LEU A 79 -3.27 13.09 2.99
CA LEU A 79 -2.83 12.98 4.39
C LEU A 79 -1.49 13.66 4.67
N ASP A 80 -0.85 14.22 3.63
CA ASP A 80 0.53 14.75 3.69
C ASP A 80 1.54 13.72 4.23
N PHE A 81 1.30 12.44 3.98
CA PHE A 81 2.24 11.38 4.33
C PHE A 81 3.37 11.34 3.31
N LYS A 82 4.60 11.09 3.77
CA LYS A 82 5.74 10.87 2.89
C LYS A 82 5.43 9.71 1.93
N ILE A 83 5.68 9.93 0.64
CA ILE A 83 5.68 8.86 -0.37
C ILE A 83 6.97 8.04 -0.19
N PRO A 84 6.89 6.73 0.07
CA PRO A 84 8.04 5.86 0.23
C PRO A 84 8.88 5.80 -1.06
N LEU A 85 10.20 5.73 -0.89
CA LEU A 85 11.14 5.60 -2.02
C LEU A 85 11.11 4.20 -2.65
N TYR A 86 10.85 3.18 -1.84
CA TYR A 86 10.87 1.77 -2.26
C TYR A 86 9.48 1.16 -2.11
N ILE A 87 8.87 0.83 -3.25
CA ILE A 87 7.52 0.27 -3.34
C ILE A 87 7.59 -1.01 -4.17
N PHE A 88 6.97 -2.07 -3.69
CA PHE A 88 6.79 -3.32 -4.41
C PHE A 88 5.29 -3.60 -4.59
N ASP A 89 4.85 -3.50 -5.84
CA ASP A 89 3.45 -3.65 -6.21
C ASP A 89 3.12 -5.09 -6.65
N LEU A 90 2.38 -5.79 -5.79
CA LEU A 90 1.94 -7.16 -6.05
C LEU A 90 0.94 -7.26 -7.21
N TYR A 91 0.22 -6.19 -7.54
CA TYR A 91 -0.66 -6.19 -8.71
C TYR A 91 0.17 -6.31 -9.99
N THR A 92 1.27 -5.57 -10.09
CA THR A 92 2.17 -5.65 -11.25
C THR A 92 2.72 -7.07 -11.44
N GLU A 93 3.18 -7.71 -10.36
CA GLU A 93 3.65 -9.11 -10.41
C GLU A 93 2.52 -10.09 -10.77
N PHE A 94 1.34 -9.90 -10.20
CA PHE A 94 0.17 -10.70 -10.54
C PHE A 94 -0.17 -10.58 -12.02
N ARG A 95 -0.19 -9.36 -12.57
CA ARG A 95 -0.44 -9.14 -14.01
C ARG A 95 0.65 -9.73 -14.88
N ASN A 96 1.92 -9.63 -14.47
CA ASN A 96 3.03 -10.26 -15.18
C ASN A 96 2.84 -11.79 -15.29
N LEU A 97 2.40 -12.43 -14.21
CA LEU A 97 2.15 -13.88 -14.17
C LEU A 97 0.87 -14.31 -14.89
N THR A 98 -0.14 -13.45 -14.97
CA THR A 98 -1.51 -13.87 -15.34
C THR A 98 -2.09 -13.20 -16.58
N ASN A 99 -1.45 -12.18 -17.14
CA ASN A 99 -1.95 -11.51 -18.34
C ASN A 99 -2.13 -12.50 -19.51
N GLY A 100 -3.34 -12.51 -20.08
CA GLY A 100 -3.71 -13.40 -21.18
C GLY A 100 -4.18 -14.79 -20.75
N LEU A 101 -4.13 -15.12 -19.45
CA LEU A 101 -4.69 -16.36 -18.92
C LEU A 101 -6.17 -16.16 -18.54
N LYS A 102 -6.96 -17.23 -18.67
CA LYS A 102 -8.28 -17.29 -18.06
C LYS A 102 -8.11 -17.59 -16.58
N LEU A 103 -8.33 -16.58 -15.74
CA LEU A 103 -8.34 -16.76 -14.30
C LEU A 103 -9.58 -17.55 -13.89
N GLY A 104 -9.41 -18.47 -12.94
CA GLY A 104 -10.55 -19.11 -12.28
C GLY A 104 -11.29 -18.05 -11.47
N VAL A 105 -12.55 -17.79 -11.82
CA VAL A 105 -13.45 -17.04 -10.95
C VAL A 105 -14.02 -18.05 -9.96
N LYS A 106 -13.99 -17.76 -8.65
CA LYS A 106 -14.94 -18.43 -7.76
C LYS A 106 -16.30 -17.83 -8.08
N ASP A 107 -17.26 -18.68 -8.44
CA ASP A 107 -18.54 -18.33 -9.09
C ASP A 107 -19.51 -17.41 -8.30
N ASP A 108 -19.10 -16.69 -7.25
CA ASP A 108 -20.03 -15.96 -6.36
C ASP A 108 -19.59 -14.53 -5.97
N LEU A 109 -18.70 -13.87 -6.72
CA LEU A 109 -18.29 -12.48 -6.44
C LEU A 109 -18.28 -11.60 -7.69
N ILE A 110 -19.45 -11.42 -8.33
CA ILE A 110 -19.83 -10.22 -9.11
C ILE A 110 -21.33 -9.98 -8.89
#